data_AF-A0A355SGC7-F1
#
_entry.id   AF-A0A355SGC7-F1
#
_cell.length_a   1.000
_cell.length_b   1.000
_cell.length_c   1.000
_cell.angle_alpha   90.00
_cell.angle_beta   90.00
_cell.angle_gamma   90.00
#
_symmetry.space_group_name_H-M   'P 1'
#
loop_
_entity.id
_entity.type
_entity.pdbx_description
1 polymer ?
#
loop_
_entity_poly.entity_id
_entity_poly.type
_entity_poly.pdbx_seq_one_letter_code
_entity_poly.pdbx_strand_id
1 'polypeptide(L)' 'KNKLVPAIILIPGTQGSLGIGLQNIKENVAKAIGVDILSKKEG' A
#
# COMPACT_ATOMS: atom_id res chain seq x y z
N LYS A 1 -17.28 -9.95 -15.40
CA LYS A 1 -17.80 -8.62 -15.01
C LYS A 1 -17.20 -8.27 -13.65
N ASN A 2 -16.51 -7.13 -13.51
CA ASN A 2 -15.97 -6.71 -12.21
C ASN A 2 -17.14 -6.37 -11.27
N LYS A 3 -17.21 -7.03 -10.12
CA LYS A 3 -18.18 -6.69 -9.08
C LYS A 3 -17.62 -5.51 -8.30
N LEU A 4 -18.35 -4.40 -8.24
CA LEU A 4 -18.02 -3.31 -7.32
C LEU A 4 -18.30 -3.80 -5.91
N VAL A 5 -17.25 -3.83 -5.09
CA VAL A 5 -17.30 -4.16 -3.67
C VAL A 5 -16.79 -2.95 -2.89
N PRO A 6 -17.18 -2.79 -1.61
CA PRO A 6 -16.63 -1.73 -0.77
C PRO A 6 -15.09 -1.80 -0.70
N ALA A 7 -14.44 -0.64 -0.68
CA ALA A 7 -12.99 -0.56 -0.50
C ALA A 7 -12.62 -0.73 0.98
N ILE A 8 -11.58 -1.52 1.24
CA ILE A 8 -10.98 -1.64 2.58
C ILE A 8 -9.87 -0.59 2.67
N ILE A 9 -10.08 0.44 3.49
CA ILE A 9 -9.12 1.53 3.71
C ILE A 9 -8.57 1.42 5.12
N LEU A 10 -7.24 1.27 5.24
CA LEU A 10 -6.56 1.17 6.53
C LEU A 10 -6.33 2.57 7.12
N ILE A 11 -6.70 2.75 8.39
CA ILE A 11 -6.55 4.00 9.14
C ILE A 11 -5.73 3.70 10.41
N PRO A 12 -4.78 4.57 10.81
CA PRO A 12 -4.02 4.40 12.05
C PRO A 12 -4.92 4.43 13.28
N GLY A 13 -4.47 3.74 14.34
CA GLY A 13 -5.08 3.83 15.66
C GLY A 13 -4.49 4.99 16.47
N THR A 14 -4.93 5.13 17.72
CA THR A 14 -4.42 6.18 18.63
C THR A 14 -2.92 6.06 18.95
N GLN A 15 -2.34 4.86 18.79
CA GLN A 15 -0.89 4.62 18.92
C GLN A 15 -0.12 4.81 17.60
N GLY A 16 -0.79 5.24 16.53
CA GLY A 16 -0.21 5.41 15.21
C GLY A 16 -0.51 4.26 14.23
N SER A 17 0.27 4.21 13.15
CA SER A 17 0.12 3.21 12.09
C SER A 17 1.07 2.03 12.31
N LEU A 18 0.57 0.81 12.09
CA LEU A 18 1.38 -0.40 12.04
C LEU A 18 2.15 -0.56 10.71
N GLY A 19 2.01 0.38 9.77
CA GLY A 19 2.70 0.34 8.47
C GLY A 19 2.14 -0.66 7.45
N ILE A 20 1.12 -1.45 7.82
CA ILE A 20 0.53 -2.51 6.97
C ILE A 20 0.12 -1.99 5.58
N GLY A 21 -0.54 -0.82 5.53
CA GLY A 21 -0.97 -0.24 4.26
C GLY A 21 0.20 0.12 3.35
N LEU A 22 1.27 0.70 3.91
CA LEU A 22 2.46 1.08 3.16
C LEU A 22 3.24 -0.16 2.68
N GLN A 23 3.34 -1.18 3.53
CA GLN A 23 3.95 -2.46 3.19
C GLN A 23 3.20 -3.12 2.01
N ASN A 24 1.87 -3.19 2.07
CA ASN A 24 1.04 -3.74 0.99
C ASN A 24 1.22 -2.97 -0.32
N ILE A 25 1.35 -1.64 -0.27
CA ILE A 25 1.60 -0.83 -1.46
C ILE A 25 2.95 -1.22 -2.08
N LYS A 26 4.02 -1.30 -1.28
CA LYS A 26 5.36 -1.67 -1.76
C LYS A 26 5.37 -3.07 -2.39
N GLU A 27 4.72 -4.04 -1.75
CA GLU A 27 4.62 -5.41 -2.27
C GLU A 27 3.84 -5.48 -3.59
N ASN A 28 2.70 -4.78 -3.68
CA ASN A 28 1.91 -4.75 -4.91
C ASN A 28 2.66 -4.09 -6.06
N VAL A 29 3.40 -3.02 -5.78
CA VAL A 29 4.27 -2.36 -6.76
C VAL A 29 5.37 -3.30 -7.24
N ALA A 30 6.07 -3.97 -6.31
CA ALA A 30 7.10 -4.94 -6.66
C ALA A 30 6.52 -6.11 -7.49
N LYS A 31 5.33 -6.59 -7.15
CA LYS A 31 4.64 -7.66 -7.89
C LYS A 31 4.20 -7.23 -9.28
N ALA A 32 3.75 -5.99 -9.45
CA ALA A 32 3.22 -5.49 -10.72
C ALA A 32 4.32 -5.02 -11.68
N ILE A 33 5.40 -4.41 -11.16
CA ILE A 33 6.42 -3.72 -11.96
C ILE A 33 7.80 -4.42 -11.87
N GLY A 34 8.04 -5.23 -10.84
CA GLY A 34 9.30 -5.95 -10.62
C GLY A 34 10.41 -5.14 -9.95
N VAL A 35 10.17 -3.85 -9.68
CA VAL A 35 11.13 -2.94 -9.04
C VAL A 35 10.44 -2.00 -8.06
N ASP A 36 11.18 -1.52 -7.05
CA ASP A 36 10.67 -0.52 -6.09
C ASP A 36 10.75 0.89 -6.70
N ILE A 37 9.61 1.41 -7.15
CA ILE A 37 9.52 2.77 -7.70
C ILE A 37 9.20 3.84 -6.65
N LEU A 38 8.84 3.46 -5.43
CA LEU A 38 8.33 4.39 -4.42
C LEU A 38 9.43 4.92 -3.50
N SER A 39 10.53 4.18 -3.34
CA SER A 39 11.67 4.61 -2.51
C SER A 39 12.45 5.82 -3.07
N LYS A 40 12.21 6.25 -4.32
CA LYS A 40 13.02 7.28 -4.98
C LYS A 40 12.65 8.74 -4.62
N LYS A 41 11.79 8.96 -3.63
CA LYS A 41 11.29 10.30 -3.26
C LYS A 41 11.85 10.86 -1.95
N GLU A 42 12.75 10.15 -1.28
CA GLU A 42 13.53 10.69 -0.16
C GLU A 42 14.85 11.24 -0.69
N GLY A 43 14.76 12.38 -1.37
CA GLY A 43 15.89 13.19 -1.85
C GLY A 43 15.56 14.66 -1.68
#